data_AF-A0A1S4C4D5-F1
#
_entry.id   AF-A0A1S4C4D5-F1
#
_cell.length_a   1.000
_cell.length_b   1.000
_cell.length_c   1.000
_cell.angle_alpha   90.00
_cell.angle_beta   90.00
_cell.angle_gamma   90.00
#
_symmetry.space_group_name_H-M   'P 1'
#
loop_
_entity.id
_entity.type
_entity.pdbx_description
1 polymer ?
#
loop_
_entity_poly.entity_id
_entity_poly.type
_entity_poly.pdbx_seq_one_letter_code
_entity_poly.pdbx_strand_id
1 'polypeptide(L)'
;MVKTTHVGFLYYKTQNNLIDYIAGIDDRLNENPVQESEIKDLNEFMQDASITKLKTVGREFTWTNNQVYSRIDRALGNPEWIHSWPQIKAIILEPSFSDHSPICVNICTRKMRRAKPFKFYNYLADHQEFSTRVEEYWGGAGQSTTLQGMKQLSHDQYNGLADKVNRSRQQLYDLQEQMRSYNQHCQLFEKEKCQKQQLEKWSTIEGGIAKQKSRVQWIKLGDSNTAFFHACVKHREA
;
A
#
# COMPACT_ATOMS: atom_id res chain seq x y z
N MET A 1 -18.81 -14.98 20.91
CA MET A 1 -19.22 -14.29 19.66
C MET A 1 -17.99 -13.57 19.12
N VAL A 2 -17.25 -14.26 18.26
CA VAL A 2 -15.86 -13.92 17.90
C VAL A 2 -15.84 -12.71 16.96
N LYS A 3 -15.21 -11.65 17.44
CA LYS A 3 -14.89 -10.43 16.69
C LYS A 3 -13.59 -10.70 15.93
N THR A 4 -13.63 -10.78 14.61
CA THR A 4 -12.41 -10.61 13.82
C THR A 4 -12.75 -10.00 12.47
N THR A 5 -12.38 -8.73 12.30
CA THR A 5 -12.29 -8.10 10.99
C THR A 5 -10.93 -8.52 10.43
N HIS A 6 -10.90 -9.27 9.35
CA HIS A 6 -9.69 -9.44 8.55
C HIS A 6 -9.96 -8.81 7.19
N VAL A 7 -9.47 -7.59 6.98
CA VAL A 7 -9.05 -7.18 5.65
C VAL A 7 -7.61 -7.64 5.55
N GLY A 8 -7.43 -8.93 5.25
CA GLY A 8 -6.12 -9.49 5.01
C GLY A 8 -5.63 -9.04 3.64
N PHE A 9 -4.81 -8.00 3.58
CA PHE A 9 -3.72 -8.06 2.61
C PHE A 9 -2.77 -9.13 3.17
N LEU A 10 -2.82 -10.34 2.63
CA LEU A 10 -1.78 -11.32 2.89
C LEU A 10 -0.54 -10.86 2.14
N TYR A 11 0.21 -9.92 2.74
CA TYR A 11 1.64 -9.82 2.51
C TYR A 11 2.27 -10.80 3.50
N TYR A 12 2.39 -12.07 3.11
CA TYR A 12 3.39 -12.92 3.73
C TYR A 12 4.71 -12.53 3.08
N LYS A 13 5.53 -11.78 3.82
CA LYS A 13 6.97 -11.76 3.62
C LYS A 13 7.58 -12.08 4.98
N THR A 14 7.56 -13.35 5.35
CA THR A 14 8.56 -13.87 6.27
C THR A 14 9.86 -13.89 5.49
N GLN A 15 10.77 -12.97 5.82
CA GLN A 15 12.18 -13.24 5.58
C GLN A 15 12.48 -14.56 6.29
N ASN A 16 12.91 -15.54 5.49
CA ASN A 16 13.20 -16.94 5.85
C ASN A 16 11.94 -17.83 5.89
N ASN A 17 11.82 -18.68 4.84
CA ASN A 17 10.89 -19.81 4.68
C ASN A 17 9.56 -19.58 3.92
N LEU A 18 9.49 -18.66 2.96
CA LEU A 18 8.56 -18.87 1.83
C LEU A 18 9.32 -19.70 0.82
N ILE A 19 8.90 -20.95 0.69
CA ILE A 19 9.47 -21.79 -0.35
C ILE A 19 8.77 -21.38 -1.65
N ASP A 20 9.55 -20.85 -2.58
CA ASP A 20 9.11 -20.51 -3.93
C ASP A 20 8.72 -21.80 -4.64
N TYR A 21 7.43 -22.13 -4.61
CA TYR A 21 6.94 -23.40 -5.14
C TYR A 21 6.20 -23.22 -6.45
N ILE A 22 6.58 -24.07 -7.40
CA ILE A 22 5.84 -24.25 -8.63
C ILE A 22 4.70 -25.24 -8.35
N ALA A 23 3.50 -24.97 -8.89
CA ALA A 23 2.31 -25.80 -8.69
C ALA A 23 1.75 -26.37 -10.01
N GLY A 24 2.40 -26.10 -11.14
CA GLY A 24 1.99 -26.53 -12.46
C GLY A 24 3.06 -26.25 -13.50
N ILE A 25 3.01 -27.01 -14.59
CA ILE A 25 4.03 -26.96 -15.65
C ILE A 25 4.15 -25.61 -16.35
N ASP A 26 3.04 -24.86 -16.43
CA ASP A 26 2.97 -23.54 -17.08
C ASP A 26 3.37 -22.39 -16.15
N ASP A 27 3.79 -22.68 -14.92
CA ASP A 27 4.14 -21.66 -13.96
C ASP A 27 5.51 -21.03 -14.21
N ARG A 28 6.29 -21.53 -15.18
CA ARG A 28 7.61 -21.00 -15.55
C ARG A 28 7.67 -20.82 -17.06
N LEU A 29 8.13 -19.65 -17.48
CA LEU A 29 8.30 -19.30 -18.89
C LEU A 29 9.75 -18.86 -19.15
N ASN A 30 10.29 -19.24 -20.30
CA ASN A 30 11.64 -18.92 -20.79
C ASN A 30 12.81 -19.55 -19.99
N GLU A 31 12.57 -20.68 -19.35
CA GLU A 31 13.59 -21.49 -18.66
C GLU A 31 13.35 -22.99 -18.93
N ASN A 32 14.13 -23.86 -18.29
CA ASN A 32 13.92 -25.30 -18.29
C ASN A 32 12.48 -25.67 -17.88
N PRO A 33 11.86 -26.65 -18.56
CA PRO A 33 10.54 -27.14 -18.21
C PRO A 33 10.48 -27.57 -16.74
N VAL A 34 9.38 -27.22 -16.09
CA VAL A 34 9.06 -27.63 -14.73
C VAL A 34 8.98 -29.15 -14.65
N GLN A 35 9.67 -29.73 -13.67
CA GLN A 35 9.65 -31.17 -13.40
C GLN A 35 8.50 -31.55 -12.47
N GLU A 36 7.97 -32.76 -12.61
CA GLU A 36 6.85 -33.24 -11.79
C GLU A 36 7.21 -33.30 -10.29
N SER A 37 8.48 -33.58 -9.97
CA SER A 37 8.96 -33.55 -8.59
C SER A 37 8.93 -32.15 -7.96
N GLU A 38 9.01 -31.07 -8.76
CA GLU A 38 8.92 -29.69 -8.25
C GLU A 38 7.50 -29.32 -7.80
N ILE A 39 6.48 -29.99 -8.34
CA ILE A 39 5.06 -29.66 -8.10
C ILE A 39 4.36 -30.63 -7.14
N LYS A 40 4.92 -31.83 -6.96
CA LYS A 40 4.29 -32.93 -6.24
C LYS A 40 3.98 -32.57 -4.79
N ASP A 41 4.99 -32.19 -4.02
CA ASP A 41 4.87 -31.96 -2.58
C ASP A 41 3.84 -30.86 -2.26
N LEU A 42 3.82 -29.78 -3.04
CA LEU A 42 2.86 -28.70 -2.84
C LEU A 42 1.42 -29.14 -3.17
N ASN A 43 1.23 -29.89 -4.24
CA ASN A 43 -0.09 -30.37 -4.63
C ASN A 43 -0.63 -31.40 -3.62
N GLU A 44 0.22 -32.30 -3.13
CA GLU A 44 -0.14 -33.25 -2.05
C GLU A 44 -0.51 -32.50 -0.77
N PHE A 45 0.31 -31.52 -0.35
CA PHE A 45 -0.01 -30.67 0.80
C PHE A 45 -1.36 -29.95 0.65
N MET A 46 -1.62 -29.35 -0.52
CA MET A 46 -2.88 -28.66 -0.77
C MET A 46 -4.08 -29.61 -0.69
N GLN A 47 -3.92 -30.84 -1.20
CA GLN A 47 -4.95 -31.87 -1.14
C GLN A 47 -5.21 -32.30 0.31
N ASP A 48 -4.16 -32.62 1.06
CA ASP A 48 -4.25 -33.06 2.45
C ASP A 48 -4.84 -31.99 3.37
N ALA A 49 -4.45 -30.73 3.16
CA ALA A 49 -4.95 -29.60 3.92
C ALA A 49 -6.37 -29.16 3.49
N SER A 50 -6.92 -29.75 2.42
CA SER A 50 -8.19 -29.30 1.80
C SER A 50 -8.19 -27.82 1.47
N ILE A 51 -7.12 -27.34 0.83
CA ILE A 51 -6.94 -25.94 0.42
C ILE A 51 -6.82 -25.90 -1.10
N THR A 52 -7.45 -24.92 -1.73
CA THR A 52 -7.36 -24.73 -3.18
C THR A 52 -6.91 -23.32 -3.56
N LYS A 53 -6.42 -23.20 -4.80
CA LYS A 53 -6.01 -21.92 -5.40
C LYS A 53 -7.25 -21.06 -5.64
N LEU A 54 -7.23 -19.81 -5.16
CA LEU A 54 -8.27 -18.84 -5.51
C LEU A 54 -8.14 -18.46 -6.99
N LYS A 55 -9.27 -18.12 -7.62
CA LYS A 55 -9.26 -17.61 -8.99
C LYS A 55 -8.43 -16.33 -9.06
N THR A 56 -7.43 -16.30 -9.94
CA THR A 56 -6.58 -15.15 -10.19
C THR A 56 -7.08 -14.30 -11.36
N VAL A 57 -6.84 -12.99 -11.29
CA VAL A 57 -7.05 -12.02 -12.39
C VAL A 57 -5.92 -10.99 -12.36
N GLY A 58 -5.68 -10.29 -13.46
CA GLY A 58 -4.60 -9.31 -13.57
C GLY A 58 -3.43 -9.89 -14.36
N ARG A 59 -2.19 -9.68 -13.89
CA ARG A 59 -1.00 -10.24 -14.55
C ARG A 59 -0.98 -11.77 -14.47
N GLU A 60 -0.31 -12.38 -15.43
CA GLU A 60 -0.19 -13.83 -15.52
C GLU A 60 0.87 -14.41 -14.57
N PHE A 61 1.96 -13.68 -14.36
CA PHE A 61 3.09 -14.10 -13.53
C PHE A 61 3.24 -13.22 -12.30
N THR A 62 3.79 -13.80 -11.23
CA THR A 62 3.99 -13.11 -9.96
C THR A 62 5.44 -12.73 -9.71
N TRP A 63 6.38 -13.23 -10.51
CA TRP A 63 7.79 -12.89 -10.43
C TRP A 63 8.45 -12.82 -11.81
N THR A 64 9.45 -11.96 -11.97
CA THR A 64 10.36 -11.96 -13.13
C THR A 64 11.72 -11.33 -12.82
N ASN A 65 12.77 -11.86 -13.44
CA ASN A 65 14.09 -11.22 -13.51
C ASN A 65 14.36 -10.57 -14.89
N ASN A 66 13.31 -10.26 -15.65
CA ASN A 66 13.32 -9.77 -17.03
C ASN A 66 13.76 -10.78 -18.11
N GLN A 67 14.09 -12.02 -17.74
CA GLN A 67 14.41 -13.09 -18.68
C GLN A 67 13.45 -14.28 -18.50
N VAL A 68 13.28 -14.68 -17.24
CA VAL A 68 12.37 -15.74 -16.79
C VAL A 68 11.16 -15.11 -16.11
N TYR A 69 10.01 -15.73 -16.29
CA TYR A 69 8.77 -15.37 -15.61
C TYR A 69 8.25 -16.56 -14.81
N SER A 70 7.78 -16.32 -13.58
CA SER A 70 7.29 -17.41 -12.74
C SER A 70 6.05 -17.06 -11.91
N ARG A 71 5.22 -18.08 -11.65
CA ARG A 71 4.05 -18.04 -10.74
C ARG A 71 4.35 -18.74 -9.42
N ILE A 72 5.09 -18.05 -8.56
CA ILE A 72 5.55 -18.56 -7.25
C ILE A 72 4.73 -18.03 -6.07
N ASP A 73 4.11 -16.85 -6.21
CA ASP A 73 3.15 -16.33 -5.24
C ASP A 73 1.71 -16.76 -5.55
N ARG A 74 0.94 -17.20 -4.55
CA ARG A 74 -0.47 -17.64 -4.73
C ARG A 74 -1.36 -17.26 -3.55
N ALA A 75 -2.62 -16.95 -3.84
CA ALA A 75 -3.66 -16.89 -2.83
C ALA A 75 -4.40 -18.22 -2.76
N LEU A 76 -4.45 -18.78 -1.54
CA LEU A 76 -5.08 -20.05 -1.26
C LEU A 76 -6.30 -19.85 -0.36
N GLY A 77 -7.31 -20.70 -0.49
CA GLY A 77 -8.53 -20.66 0.31
C GLY A 77 -9.05 -22.05 0.64
N ASN A 78 -9.59 -22.20 1.84
CA ASN A 78 -10.30 -23.42 2.25
C ASN A 78 -11.78 -23.37 1.78
N PRO A 79 -12.50 -24.50 1.80
CA PRO A 79 -13.90 -24.57 1.38
C PRO A 79 -14.81 -23.59 2.11
N GLU A 80 -14.60 -23.38 3.42
CA GLU A 80 -15.40 -22.47 4.23
C GLU A 80 -15.30 -21.02 3.76
N TRP A 81 -14.09 -20.57 3.39
CA TRP A 81 -13.84 -19.24 2.84
C TRP A 81 -14.47 -19.08 1.47
N ILE A 82 -14.30 -20.07 0.60
CA ILE A 82 -14.86 -20.05 -0.76
C ILE A 82 -16.40 -20.03 -0.69
N HIS A 83 -16.99 -20.78 0.25
CA HIS A 83 -18.42 -20.77 0.49
C HIS A 83 -18.90 -19.41 1.03
N SER A 84 -18.15 -18.81 1.95
CA SER A 84 -18.49 -17.51 2.55
C SER A 84 -18.36 -16.34 1.57
N TRP A 85 -17.45 -16.45 0.59
CA TRP A 85 -17.21 -15.43 -0.43
C TRP A 85 -17.12 -16.05 -1.83
N PRO A 86 -18.24 -16.43 -2.45
CA PRO A 86 -18.23 -17.13 -3.75
C PRO A 86 -17.61 -16.34 -4.91
N GLN A 87 -17.55 -15.01 -4.77
CA GLN A 87 -16.98 -14.10 -5.76
C GLN A 87 -15.54 -13.67 -5.43
N ILE A 88 -14.90 -14.30 -4.43
CA ILE A 88 -13.53 -13.98 -4.02
C ILE A 88 -12.56 -14.27 -5.18
N LYS A 89 -11.70 -13.30 -5.45
CA LYS A 89 -10.65 -13.39 -6.47
C LYS A 89 -9.37 -12.80 -5.92
N ALA A 90 -8.26 -13.35 -6.39
CA ALA A 90 -6.93 -12.81 -6.17
C ALA A 90 -6.54 -11.96 -7.38
N ILE A 91 -6.19 -10.69 -7.14
CA ILE A 91 -5.80 -9.74 -8.17
C ILE A 91 -4.29 -9.60 -8.12
N ILE A 92 -3.60 -9.98 -9.20
CA ILE A 92 -2.16 -9.79 -9.36
C ILE A 92 -1.93 -8.38 -9.93
N LEU A 93 -1.26 -7.54 -9.16
CA LEU A 93 -1.05 -6.12 -9.42
C LEU A 93 0.28 -5.85 -10.16
N GLU A 94 0.47 -4.63 -10.66
CA GLU A 94 1.74 -4.23 -11.27
C GLU A 94 2.90 -4.24 -10.25
N PRO A 95 4.06 -4.81 -10.60
CA PRO A 95 5.20 -4.98 -9.70
C PRO A 95 5.91 -3.66 -9.38
N SER A 96 5.66 -2.59 -10.15
CA SER A 96 6.36 -1.31 -10.04
C SER A 96 7.88 -1.48 -10.17
N PHE A 97 8.65 -1.27 -9.10
CA PHE A 97 10.11 -1.42 -9.08
C PHE A 97 10.57 -2.77 -8.50
N SER A 98 9.64 -3.66 -8.16
CA SER A 98 9.90 -4.99 -7.62
C SER A 98 10.04 -6.02 -8.76
N ASP A 99 10.76 -7.11 -8.50
CA ASP A 99 10.76 -8.32 -9.31
C ASP A 99 9.51 -9.18 -9.05
N HIS A 100 8.89 -9.04 -7.86
CA HIS A 100 7.57 -9.61 -7.54
C HIS A 100 6.39 -8.68 -7.84
N SER A 101 5.29 -9.27 -8.32
CA SER A 101 3.97 -8.64 -8.53
C SER A 101 3.06 -8.91 -7.31
N PRO A 102 2.58 -7.88 -6.60
CA PRO A 102 1.76 -8.06 -5.40
C PRO A 102 0.42 -8.76 -5.69
N ILE A 103 -0.04 -9.62 -4.76
CA ILE A 103 -1.38 -10.23 -4.83
C ILE A 103 -2.33 -9.53 -3.84
N CYS A 104 -3.50 -9.13 -4.34
CA CYS A 104 -4.56 -8.51 -3.56
C CYS A 104 -5.82 -9.37 -3.54
N VAL A 105 -6.31 -9.74 -2.36
CA VAL A 105 -7.58 -10.44 -2.20
C VAL A 105 -8.57 -9.50 -1.54
N ASN A 106 -9.67 -9.17 -2.23
CA ASN A 106 -10.68 -8.28 -1.69
C ASN A 106 -11.82 -9.09 -1.05
N ILE A 107 -11.91 -9.01 0.27
CA ILE A 107 -12.98 -9.64 1.05
C ILE A 107 -13.95 -8.53 1.48
N CYS A 108 -15.02 -8.36 0.71
CA CYS A 108 -16.08 -7.42 1.05
C CYS A 108 -16.92 -7.95 2.22
N THR A 109 -16.50 -7.64 3.44
CA THR A 109 -17.38 -7.77 4.61
C THR A 109 -18.15 -6.47 4.81
N ARG A 110 -19.47 -6.56 5.01
CA ARG A 110 -20.32 -5.40 5.35
C ARG A 110 -19.87 -4.85 6.71
N LYS A 111 -18.91 -3.91 6.71
CA LYS A 111 -18.47 -3.23 7.93
C LYS A 111 -19.61 -2.35 8.43
N MET A 112 -20.06 -2.57 9.67
CA MET A 112 -20.74 -1.50 10.39
C MET A 112 -19.71 -0.39 10.61
N ARG A 113 -19.93 0.79 10.03
CA ARG A 113 -19.08 1.97 10.25
C ARG A 113 -19.12 2.32 11.73
N ARG A 114 -18.13 1.85 12.51
CA ARG A 114 -17.88 2.38 13.85
C ARG A 114 -17.13 3.68 13.70
N ALA A 115 -17.52 4.70 14.45
CA ALA A 115 -16.78 5.95 14.53
C ALA A 115 -15.33 5.63 14.97
N LYS A 116 -14.36 5.90 14.11
CA LYS A 116 -12.95 5.79 14.47
C LYS A 116 -12.59 7.00 15.35
N PRO A 117 -11.93 6.80 16.51
CA PRO A 117 -11.45 7.92 17.29
C PRO A 117 -10.43 8.73 16.46
N PHE A 118 -10.40 10.04 16.68
CA PHE A 118 -9.42 10.92 16.05
C PHE A 118 -8.01 10.50 16.44
N LYS A 119 -7.11 10.48 15.45
CA LYS A 119 -5.67 10.25 15.66
C LYS A 119 -4.93 11.51 15.29
N PHE A 120 -4.20 12.05 16.25
CA PHE A 120 -3.28 13.16 16.01
C PHE A 120 -2.03 12.65 15.30
N TYR A 121 -1.64 13.31 14.21
CA TYR A 121 -0.37 13.05 13.55
C TYR A 121 0.55 14.25 13.74
N ASN A 122 1.84 13.99 13.98
CA ASN A 122 2.80 15.04 14.34
C ASN A 122 2.90 16.14 13.28
N TYR A 123 2.71 15.83 12.00
CA TYR A 123 2.72 16.83 10.92
C TYR A 123 1.67 17.94 11.13
N LEU A 124 0.59 17.67 11.88
CA LEU A 124 -0.40 18.70 12.21
C LEU A 124 0.21 19.77 13.11
N ALA A 125 1.13 19.42 14.01
CA ALA A 125 1.84 20.37 14.85
C ALA A 125 2.77 21.28 14.03
N ASP A 126 3.31 20.76 12.93
CA ASP A 126 4.21 21.50 12.03
C ASP A 126 3.43 22.43 11.06
N HIS A 127 2.09 22.39 11.07
CA HIS A 127 1.28 23.24 10.20
C HIS A 127 1.29 24.69 10.68
N GLN A 128 1.46 25.64 9.76
CA GLN A 128 1.58 27.08 10.09
C GLN A 128 0.37 27.62 10.86
N GLU A 129 -0.85 27.17 10.52
CA GLU A 129 -2.07 27.57 11.23
C GLU A 129 -2.31 26.78 12.53
N PHE A 130 -1.46 25.83 12.91
CA PHE A 130 -1.72 24.94 14.05
C PHE A 130 -1.89 25.72 15.36
N SER A 131 -0.91 26.56 15.70
CA SER A 131 -0.92 27.33 16.95
C SER A 131 -2.12 28.28 17.01
N THR A 132 -2.37 29.04 15.94
CA THR A 132 -3.52 29.96 15.86
C THR A 132 -4.84 29.23 16.05
N ARG A 133 -5.04 28.11 15.36
CA ARG A 133 -6.25 27.30 15.50
C ARG A 133 -6.39 26.74 16.91
N VAL A 134 -5.32 26.19 17.49
CA VAL A 134 -5.36 25.65 18.86
C VAL A 134 -5.71 26.74 19.87
N GLU A 135 -5.13 27.94 19.75
CA GLU A 135 -5.43 29.09 20.61
C GLU A 135 -6.89 29.54 20.49
N GLU A 136 -7.41 29.68 19.26
CA GLU A 136 -8.82 30.01 19.01
C GLU A 136 -9.77 29.02 19.70
N TYR A 137 -9.48 27.72 19.59
CA TYR A 137 -10.34 26.71 20.21
C TYR A 137 -10.16 26.60 21.72
N TRP A 138 -8.96 26.87 22.26
CA TRP A 138 -8.69 26.84 23.70
C TRP A 138 -9.27 28.06 24.42
N GLY A 139 -9.27 29.23 23.77
CA GLY A 139 -9.81 30.48 24.30
C GLY A 139 -11.35 30.57 24.28
N GLY A 140 -12.03 29.71 23.50
CA GLY A 140 -13.47 29.83 23.23
C GLY A 140 -14.40 28.95 24.07
N ALA A 141 -14.15 27.64 24.22
CA ALA A 141 -15.11 26.74 24.89
C ALA A 141 -14.59 25.30 25.14
N GLY A 142 -13.80 25.05 26.20
CA GLY A 142 -13.54 23.71 26.75
C GLY A 142 -12.91 22.64 25.83
N GLN A 143 -12.48 21.51 26.39
CA GLN A 143 -11.72 20.45 25.68
C GLN A 143 -12.44 19.85 24.45
N SER A 144 -13.77 19.89 24.40
CA SER A 144 -14.55 19.29 23.30
C SER A 144 -14.43 20.05 21.99
N THR A 145 -14.28 21.38 22.04
CA THR A 145 -14.18 22.22 20.83
C THR A 145 -12.77 22.18 20.22
N THR A 146 -11.73 22.07 21.05
CA THR A 146 -10.33 21.88 20.61
C THR A 146 -10.16 20.62 19.78
N LEU A 147 -10.72 19.48 20.23
CA LEU A 147 -10.68 18.24 19.46
C LEU A 147 -11.44 18.33 18.12
N GLN A 148 -12.53 19.10 18.08
CA GLN A 148 -13.32 19.28 16.88
C GLN A 148 -12.61 20.16 15.85
N GLY A 149 -11.95 21.22 16.31
CA GLY A 149 -11.08 22.07 15.50
C GLY A 149 -9.86 21.33 14.94
N MET A 150 -9.19 20.52 15.76
CA MET A 150 -8.08 19.68 15.32
C MET A 150 -8.53 18.61 14.30
N LYS A 151 -9.73 18.04 14.47
CA LYS A 151 -10.33 17.14 13.48
C LYS A 151 -10.59 17.86 12.17
N GLN A 152 -11.04 19.11 12.20
CA GLN A 152 -11.33 19.89 11.00
C GLN A 152 -10.04 20.26 10.26
N LEU A 153 -9.04 20.79 10.96
CA LEU A 153 -7.72 21.05 10.38
C LEU A 153 -7.09 19.78 9.80
N SER A 154 -7.22 18.66 10.52
CA SER A 154 -6.78 17.37 10.01
C SER A 154 -7.54 16.94 8.77
N HIS A 155 -8.86 17.09 8.74
CA HIS A 155 -9.68 16.75 7.58
C HIS A 155 -9.29 17.58 6.35
N ASP A 156 -9.12 18.89 6.49
CA ASP A 156 -8.80 19.80 5.38
C ASP A 156 -7.40 19.53 4.81
N GLN A 157 -6.45 19.16 5.68
CA GLN A 157 -5.07 18.86 5.26
C GLN A 157 -4.91 17.40 4.77
N TYR A 158 -5.54 16.43 5.44
CA TYR A 158 -5.35 15.00 5.21
C TYR A 158 -6.25 14.41 4.12
N ASN A 159 -7.47 14.93 3.93
CA ASN A 159 -8.32 14.39 2.88
C ASN A 159 -7.69 14.63 1.51
N GLY A 160 -7.64 13.55 0.73
CA GLY A 160 -7.00 13.55 -0.57
C GLY A 160 -5.49 13.72 -0.50
N LEU A 161 -4.80 13.42 0.61
CA LEU A 161 -3.32 13.48 0.64
C LEU A 161 -2.69 12.65 -0.49
N ALA A 162 -3.19 11.42 -0.70
CA ALA A 162 -2.75 10.58 -1.83
C ALA A 162 -3.02 11.25 -3.18
N ASP A 163 -4.19 11.90 -3.33
CA ASP A 163 -4.53 12.65 -4.55
C ASP A 163 -3.63 13.88 -4.73
N LYS A 164 -3.25 14.56 -3.65
CA LYS A 164 -2.32 15.70 -3.65
C LYS A 164 -0.93 15.24 -4.07
N VAL A 165 -0.40 14.14 -3.51
CA VAL A 165 0.88 13.55 -3.91
C VAL A 165 0.86 13.16 -5.40
N ASN A 166 -0.16 12.42 -5.82
CA ASN A 166 -0.28 11.97 -7.22
C ASN A 166 -0.45 13.15 -8.19
N ARG A 167 -1.28 14.15 -7.84
CA ARG A 167 -1.43 15.38 -8.64
C ARG A 167 -0.12 16.14 -8.73
N SER A 168 0.61 16.29 -7.64
CA SER A 168 1.91 16.95 -7.64
C SER A 168 2.95 16.21 -8.48
N ARG A 169 2.95 14.86 -8.46
CA ARG A 169 3.78 14.02 -9.35
C ARG A 169 3.42 14.22 -10.82
N GLN A 170 2.13 14.17 -11.15
CA GLN A 170 1.67 14.35 -12.52
C GLN A 170 2.02 15.74 -13.06
N GLN A 171 1.77 16.79 -12.27
CA GLN A 171 2.13 18.17 -12.65
C GLN A 171 3.63 18.35 -12.87
N LEU A 172 4.47 17.70 -12.05
CA LEU A 172 5.92 17.73 -12.25
C LEU A 172 6.32 17.02 -13.54
N TYR A 173 5.74 15.85 -13.80
CA TYR A 173 5.94 15.11 -15.04
C TYR A 173 5.55 15.94 -16.27
N ASP A 174 4.34 16.50 -16.29
CA ASP A 174 3.83 17.31 -17.41
C ASP A 174 4.69 18.55 -17.67
N LEU A 175 5.22 19.17 -16.60
CA LEU A 175 6.12 20.31 -16.70
C LEU A 175 7.50 19.91 -17.25
N GLN A 176 8.04 18.78 -16.80
CA GLN A 176 9.31 18.25 -17.28
C GLN A 176 9.22 17.80 -18.75
N GLU A 177 8.07 17.29 -19.19
CA GLU A 177 7.80 17.05 -20.62
C GLU A 177 7.84 18.35 -21.43
N GLN A 178 7.22 19.43 -20.93
CA GLN A 178 7.25 20.74 -21.61
C GLN A 178 8.67 21.32 -21.71
N MET A 179 9.53 21.03 -20.73
CA MET A 179 10.93 21.48 -20.70
C MET A 179 11.85 20.73 -21.69
N ARG A 180 11.37 19.68 -22.36
CA ARG A 180 12.15 18.98 -23.42
C ARG A 180 12.34 19.83 -24.68
N SER A 181 11.52 20.86 -24.86
CA SER A 181 11.62 21.84 -25.95
C SER A 181 12.58 22.98 -25.57
N TYR A 182 13.54 23.28 -26.45
CA TYR A 182 14.67 24.20 -26.21
C TYR A 182 14.29 25.70 -26.06
N ASN A 183 13.00 26.05 -26.13
CA ASN A 183 12.58 27.44 -26.38
C ASN A 183 12.05 28.25 -25.18
N GLN A 184 12.03 27.73 -23.93
CA GLN A 184 11.49 28.48 -22.79
C GLN A 184 12.23 28.21 -21.46
N HIS A 185 13.42 28.80 -21.27
CA HIS A 185 14.28 28.37 -20.17
C HIS A 185 14.05 29.04 -18.81
N CYS A 186 13.88 30.37 -18.66
CA CYS A 186 13.92 30.95 -17.31
C CYS A 186 12.65 30.71 -16.44
N GLN A 187 11.45 30.85 -17.00
CA GLN A 187 10.20 30.74 -16.22
C GLN A 187 9.81 29.28 -15.89
N LEU A 188 10.24 28.31 -16.70
CA LEU A 188 9.95 26.90 -16.46
C LEU A 188 10.81 26.33 -15.33
N PHE A 189 12.05 26.80 -15.14
CA PHE A 189 12.90 26.37 -14.02
C PHE A 189 12.34 26.78 -12.66
N GLU A 190 11.87 28.02 -12.51
CA GLU A 190 11.25 28.46 -11.24
C GLU A 190 9.95 27.72 -10.95
N LYS A 191 9.15 27.45 -12.00
CA LYS A 191 7.95 26.59 -11.87
C LYS A 191 8.32 25.16 -11.47
N GLU A 192 9.37 24.59 -12.05
CA GLU A 192 9.83 23.23 -11.75
C GLU A 192 10.33 23.13 -10.31
N LYS A 193 11.10 24.12 -9.87
CA LYS A 193 11.56 24.24 -8.49
C LYS A 193 10.40 24.31 -7.50
N CYS A 194 9.41 25.18 -7.76
CA CYS A 194 8.21 25.28 -6.94
C CYS A 194 7.44 23.94 -6.89
N GLN A 195 7.30 23.28 -8.04
CA GLN A 195 6.60 22.01 -8.14
C GLN A 195 7.33 20.87 -7.40
N LYS A 196 8.67 20.83 -7.48
CA LYS A 196 9.52 19.91 -6.70
C LYS A 196 9.33 20.13 -5.20
N GLN A 197 9.32 21.38 -4.74
CA GLN A 197 9.07 21.72 -3.33
C GLN A 197 7.67 21.29 -2.86
N GLN A 198 6.65 21.44 -3.70
CA GLN A 198 5.31 20.94 -3.38
C GLN A 198 5.27 19.42 -3.28
N LEU A 199 5.89 18.71 -4.22
CA LEU A 199 5.97 17.25 -4.18
C LEU A 199 6.74 16.75 -2.96
N GLU A 200 7.86 17.39 -2.63
CA GLU A 200 8.66 17.09 -1.45
C GLU A 200 7.85 17.29 -0.16
N LYS A 201 7.13 18.42 -0.05
CA LYS A 201 6.23 18.70 1.07
C LYS A 201 5.20 17.58 1.27
N TRP A 202 4.45 17.23 0.23
CA TRP A 202 3.39 16.21 0.35
C TRP A 202 3.96 14.81 0.61
N SER A 203 5.08 14.47 -0.03
CA SER A 203 5.77 13.18 0.18
C SER A 203 6.34 13.06 1.60
N THR A 204 6.85 14.16 2.17
CA THR A 204 7.35 14.20 3.54
C THR A 204 6.22 13.99 4.54
N ILE A 205 5.08 14.64 4.33
CA ILE A 205 3.88 14.45 5.17
C ILE A 205 3.39 13.00 5.08
N GLU A 206 3.26 12.45 3.87
CA GLU A 206 2.86 11.06 3.63
C GLU A 206 3.81 10.07 4.35
N GLY A 207 5.13 10.26 4.20
CA GLY A 207 6.14 9.46 4.86
C GLY A 207 6.10 9.57 6.39
N GLY A 208 5.92 10.77 6.92
CA GLY A 208 5.81 11.01 8.37
C GLY A 208 4.59 10.33 8.99
N ILE A 209 3.44 10.42 8.32
CA ILE A 209 2.20 9.71 8.73
C ILE A 209 2.43 8.20 8.70
N ALA A 210 3.00 7.68 7.61
CA ALA A 210 3.25 6.25 7.48
C ALA A 210 4.21 5.76 8.58
N LYS A 211 5.24 6.55 8.93
CA LYS A 211 6.17 6.25 10.02
C LYS A 211 5.47 6.21 11.37
N GLN A 212 4.62 7.19 11.66
CA GLN A 212 3.86 7.22 12.91
C GLN A 212 2.86 6.05 13.00
N LYS A 213 2.24 5.67 11.88
CA LYS A 213 1.36 4.49 11.81
C LYS A 213 2.12 3.17 12.02
N SER A 214 3.31 3.04 11.45
CA SER A 214 4.11 1.82 11.58
C SER A 214 4.69 1.64 12.99
N ARG A 215 4.90 2.75 13.74
CA ARG A 215 5.66 2.81 15.02
C ARG A 215 7.04 2.15 14.93
N VAL A 216 7.60 2.04 13.72
CA VAL A 216 8.92 1.46 13.53
C VAL A 216 9.95 2.55 13.82
N GLN A 217 10.71 2.37 14.91
CA GLN A 217 11.67 3.37 15.40
C GLN A 217 13.01 3.36 14.65
N TRP A 218 13.38 2.21 14.08
CA TRP A 218 14.71 1.97 13.50
C TRP A 218 14.81 2.31 12.01
N ILE A 219 13.71 2.66 11.35
CA ILE A 219 13.70 3.05 9.93
C ILE A 219 13.92 4.57 9.83
N LYS A 220 15.00 4.96 9.14
CA LYS A 220 15.26 6.37 8.78
C LYS A 220 14.36 6.78 7.60
N LEU A 221 13.99 8.07 7.53
CA LEU A 221 13.29 8.63 6.37
C LEU A 221 14.19 8.43 5.13
N GLY A 222 13.75 7.58 4.20
CA GLY A 222 14.53 7.13 3.05
C GLY A 222 14.45 5.61 2.82
N ASP A 223 14.44 4.82 3.90
CA ASP A 223 14.26 3.35 3.87
C ASP A 223 12.77 2.94 3.93
N SER A 224 11.88 3.93 3.89
CA SER A 224 10.42 3.82 4.05
C SER A 224 9.72 3.08 2.91
N ASN A 225 10.44 2.68 1.86
CA ASN A 225 9.88 2.03 0.67
C ASN A 225 9.99 0.49 0.72
N THR A 226 10.29 -0.07 1.89
CA THR A 226 10.36 -1.53 2.05
C THR A 226 8.96 -2.13 2.21
N ALA A 227 8.73 -3.28 1.59
CA ALA A 227 7.47 -4.03 1.73
C ALA A 227 7.11 -4.29 3.21
N PHE A 228 8.12 -4.48 4.08
CA PHE A 228 7.97 -4.63 5.52
C PHE A 228 7.32 -3.40 6.19
N PHE A 229 7.77 -2.19 5.83
CA PHE A 229 7.23 -0.96 6.39
C PHE A 229 5.75 -0.80 6.03
N HIS A 230 5.39 -0.99 4.76
CA HIS A 230 4.00 -0.92 4.30
C HIS A 230 3.12 -2.02 4.90
N ALA A 231 3.66 -3.24 5.11
CA ALA A 231 2.95 -4.32 5.81
C ALA A 231 2.66 -3.96 7.28
N CYS A 232 3.63 -3.38 8.00
CA CYS A 232 3.45 -2.92 9.38
C CYS A 232 2.38 -1.82 9.50
N VAL A 233 2.32 -0.89 8.55
CA VAL A 233 1.28 0.15 8.50
C VAL A 233 -0.09 -0.50 8.31
N LYS A 234 -0.24 -1.40 7.34
CA LYS A 234 -1.51 -2.05 6.99
C LYS A 234 -2.05 -2.95 8.10
N HIS A 235 -1.18 -3.72 8.78
CA HIS A 235 -1.58 -4.61 9.87
C HIS A 235 -2.29 -3.86 11.02
N ARG A 236 -2.00 -2.57 11.21
CA ARG A 236 -2.57 -1.75 12.30
C ARG A 236 -3.72 -0.83 11.87
N GLU A 237 -4.06 -0.80 10.57
CA GLU A 237 -5.24 -0.11 10.06
C GLU A 237 -6.50 -1.00 10.05
N ALA A 238 -6.31 -2.32 10.22
CA ALA A 238 -7.35 -3.33 10.43
C ALA A 238 -8.02 -3.20 11.81
#